data_AF-A0A3M2BMP8-F1
#
_entry.id   AF-A0A3M2BMP8-F1
#
_cell.length_a   1.000
_cell.length_b   1.000
_cell.length_c   1.000
_cell.angle_alpha   90.00
_cell.angle_beta   90.00
_cell.angle_gamma   90.00
#
_symmetry.space_group_name_H-M   'P 1'
#
loop_
_entity.id
_entity.type
_entity.pdbx_description
1 polymer ?
#
loop_
_entity_poly.entity_id
_entity_poly.type
_entity_poly.pdbx_seq_one_letter_code
_entity_poly.pdbx_strand_id
1 'polypeptide(L)' 'MSHFLLMVTYAALVSVFFALLWRETPRARWRLFLQLFLGMVGGGLLLAWVMYAFPSGPPAPIP' A
#
# COMPACT_ATOMS: atom_id res chain seq x y z
N MET A 1 -0.55 -6.62 -18.53
CA MET A 1 -0.65 -6.90 -17.08
C MET A 1 -0.57 -5.58 -16.35
N SER A 2 -1.66 -5.14 -15.73
CA SER A 2 -1.81 -3.78 -15.21
C SER A 2 -0.91 -3.55 -14.00
N HIS A 3 -0.12 -2.47 -14.00
CA HIS A 3 0.90 -2.13 -12.98
C HIS A 3 0.35 -2.18 -11.54
N PHE A 4 -0.92 -1.80 -11.37
CA PHE A 4 -1.65 -1.87 -10.11
C PHE A 4 -1.76 -3.30 -9.55
N LEU A 5 -1.98 -4.28 -10.43
CA LEU A 5 -2.12 -5.69 -10.07
C LEU A 5 -0.80 -6.25 -9.52
N LEU A 6 0.35 -5.79 -10.05
CA LEU A 6 1.68 -6.13 -9.53
C LEU A 6 1.91 -5.53 -8.13
N MET A 7 1.54 -4.27 -7.89
CA MET A 7 1.67 -3.65 -6.56
C MET A 7 0.83 -4.38 -5.50
N VAL A 8 -0.42 -4.71 -5.81
CA VAL A 8 -1.31 -5.41 -4.87
C VAL A 8 -0.79 -6.83 -4.60
N THR A 9 -0.35 -7.54 -5.63
CA THR A 9 0.21 -8.89 -5.49
C THR A 9 1.50 -8.87 -4.67
N TYR A 10 2.37 -7.90 -4.90
CA TYR A 10 3.60 -7.71 -4.14
C TYR A 10 3.33 -7.43 -2.66
N ALA A 11 2.42 -6.49 -2.36
CA ALA A 11 2.03 -6.18 -0.99
C ALA A 11 1.39 -7.39 -0.28
N ALA A 12 0.57 -8.17 -1.00
CA ALA A 12 -0.02 -9.40 -0.48
C ALA A 12 1.06 -10.45 -0.16
N LEU A 13 2.01 -10.70 -1.06
CA LEU A 13 3.10 -11.66 -0.86
C LEU A 13 4.00 -11.27 0.31
N VAL A 14 4.43 -10.01 0.38
CA VAL A 14 5.29 -9.50 1.47
C VAL A 14 4.57 -9.60 2.81
N SER A 15 3.29 -9.24 2.86
CA SER A 15 2.49 -9.32 4.07
C SER A 15 2.27 -10.77 4.54
N VAL A 16 1.97 -11.70 3.62
CA VAL A 16 1.86 -13.13 3.92
C VAL A 16 3.18 -13.70 4.43
N PHE A 17 4.30 -13.35 3.79
CA PHE A 17 5.64 -13.83 4.17
C PHE A 17 6.00 -13.39 5.60
N PHE A 18 5.82 -12.10 5.93
CA PHE A 18 6.06 -11.60 7.29
C PHE A 18 5.10 -12.19 8.32
N ALA A 19 3.83 -12.35 7.97
CA ALA A 19 2.85 -12.93 8.88
C ALA A 19 3.15 -14.41 9.20
N LEU A 20 3.58 -15.19 8.18
CA LEU A 20 4.01 -16.57 8.35
C LEU A 20 5.30 -16.68 9.16
N LEU A 21 6.26 -15.78 8.94
CA LEU A 21 7.58 -15.82 9.58
C LEU A 21 7.54 -15.38 11.05
N TRP A 22 6.70 -14.40 11.41
CA TRP A 22 6.75 -13.75 12.73
C TRP A 22 5.72 -14.26 13.75
N ARG A 23 4.67 -14.97 13.31
CA ARG A 23 3.57 -15.40 14.21
C ARG A 23 3.17 -16.84 13.95
N GLU A 24 3.28 -17.68 14.97
CA GLU A 24 2.83 -19.08 14.95
C GLU A 24 1.33 -19.23 15.19
N THR A 25 0.71 -18.30 15.92
CA THR A 25 -0.73 -18.31 16.21
C THR A 25 -1.55 -17.69 15.07
N PRO A 26 -2.59 -18.38 14.56
CA PRO A 26 -3.34 -17.94 13.38
C PRO A 26 -4.04 -16.58 13.59
N ARG A 27 -4.55 -16.31 14.80
CA ARG A 27 -5.17 -15.00 15.13
C ARG A 27 -4.17 -13.85 15.10
N ALA A 28 -2.97 -14.06 15.64
CA ALA A 28 -1.94 -13.01 15.66
C ALA A 28 -1.33 -12.80 14.27
N ARG A 29 -1.20 -13.88 13.48
CA ARG A 29 -0.78 -13.86 12.07
C ARG A 29 -1.69 -13.00 11.21
N TRP A 30 -3.01 -13.22 11.29
CA TRP A 30 -3.98 -12.40 10.56
C TRP A 30 -3.95 -10.93 10.97
N ARG A 31 -3.77 -10.63 12.25
CA ARG A 31 -3.70 -9.24 12.74
C ARG A 31 -2.48 -8.50 12.20
N LEU A 32 -1.33 -9.18 12.15
CA LEU A 32 -0.07 -8.64 11.63
C LEU A 32 -0.11 -8.47 10.10
N PHE A 33 -0.65 -9.47 9.39
CA PHE A 33 -0.95 -9.39 7.96
C PHE A 33 -1.81 -8.16 7.63
N LEU A 34 -2.91 -7.99 8.38
CA LEU A 34 -3.85 -6.90 8.13
C LEU A 34 -3.24 -5.53 8.43
N GLN A 35 -2.44 -5.40 9.49
CA GLN A 35 -1.71 -4.17 9.80
C GLN A 35 -0.71 -3.79 8.71
N LEU A 36 0.10 -4.74 8.24
CA LEU A 36 1.08 -4.50 7.19
C LEU A 36 0.42 -4.18 5.85
N PHE A 37 -0.63 -4.93 5.49
CA PHE A 37 -1.36 -4.74 4.26
C PHE A 37 -2.10 -3.39 4.24
N LEU A 38 -2.84 -3.05 5.29
CA LEU A 38 -3.49 -1.73 5.40
C LEU A 38 -2.46 -0.60 5.50
N GLY A 39 -1.31 -0.82 6.15
CA GLY A 39 -0.24 0.17 6.22
C GLY A 39 0.33 0.50 4.84
N MET A 40 0.64 -0.52 4.04
CA MET A 40 1.15 -0.32 2.68
C MET A 40 0.08 0.20 1.71
N VAL A 41 -1.09 -0.45 1.64
CA VAL A 41 -2.15 -0.10 0.70
C VAL A 41 -2.85 1.18 1.11
N GLY A 42 -3.25 1.28 2.38
CA GLY A 42 -3.89 2.47 2.94
C GLY A 42 -2.94 3.67 3.00
N GLY A 43 -1.67 3.45 3.35
CA GLY A 43 -0.64 4.50 3.30
C GLY A 43 -0.42 5.02 1.88
N GLY A 44 -0.27 4.13 0.89
CA GLY A 44 -0.14 4.52 -0.51
C GLY A 44 -1.38 5.24 -1.04
N LEU A 45 -2.58 4.81 -0.65
CA LEU A 45 -3.84 5.44 -1.06
C LEU A 45 -4.03 6.81 -0.40
N LEU A 46 -3.71 6.95 0.89
CA LEU A 46 -3.72 8.23 1.59
C LEU A 46 -2.73 9.22 0.96
N LEU A 47 -1.52 8.77 0.64
CA LEU A 47 -0.54 9.61 -0.04
C LEU A 47 -1.03 10.01 -1.43
N ALA A 48 -1.58 9.09 -2.22
CA ALA A 48 -2.17 9.40 -3.53
C ALA A 48 -3.34 10.40 -3.42
N TRP A 49 -4.16 10.26 -2.38
CA TRP A 49 -5.27 11.18 -2.10
C TRP A 49 -4.77 12.56 -1.69
N VAL A 50 -3.74 12.64 -0.84
CA VAL A 50 -3.08 13.89 -0.48
C VAL A 50 -2.46 14.55 -1.71
N MET A 51 -1.80 13.78 -2.59
CA MET A 51 -1.27 14.31 -3.85
C MET A 51 -2.37 14.80 -4.79
N TYR A 52 -3.54 14.17 -4.80
CA TYR A 52 -4.69 14.66 -5.57
C TYR A 52 -5.29 15.94 -4.97
N ALA A 53 -5.29 16.08 -3.65
CA ALA A 53 -5.75 17.27 -2.94
C ALA A 53 -4.76 18.44 -3.01
N PHE A 54 -3.49 18.19 -3.35
CA PHE A 54 -2.50 19.22 -3.68
C PHE A 54 -2.65 19.59 -5.17
N PRO A 55 -3.30 20.72 -5.50
CA PRO A 55 -3.40 21.17 -6.87
C PRO A 55 -1.98 21.40 -7.40
N SER A 56 -1.65 20.75 -8.52
CA SER A 56 -0.57 21.20 -9.38
C SER A 56 -0.74 22.71 -9.59
N GLY A 57 0.27 23.49 -9.18
CA GLY A 57 0.27 24.94 -9.25
C GLY A 57 -0.04 25.48 -10.65
N PRO A 58 -0.26 26.82 -10.75
CA PRO A 58 -0.72 27.46 -11.99
C PRO A 58 0.10 27.00 -13.20
N PRO A 59 -0.56 26.77 -14.35
CA PRO A 59 0.10 26.25 -15.54
C PRO A 59 1.36 27.08 -15.83
N ALA A 60 2.50 26.41 -15.96
CA ALA A 60 3.73 27.07 -16.37
C ALA A 60 3.44 27.85 -17.66
N PRO A 61 3.84 29.13 -17.77
CA PRO A 61 3.75 29.87 -19.02
C PRO A 61 4.51 29.07 -20.08
N ILE A 62 3.77 28.46 -20.99
CA ILE A 62 4.32 27.86 -22.20
C ILE A 62 4.89 29.03 -23.04
N PRO A 63 6.18 28.98 -23.44
CA PRO A 63 6.71 29.93 -24.41
C PRO A 63 6.11 29.71 -25.80
#